data_AF-A0A225BC49-F1
#
_entry.id   AF-A0A225BC49-F1
#
_cell.length_a   1.000
_cell.length_b   1.000
_cell.length_c   1.000
_cell.angle_alpha   90.00
_cell.angle_beta   90.00
_cell.angle_gamma   90.00
#
_symmetry.space_group_name_H-M   'P 1'
#
loop_
_entity.id
_entity.type
_entity.pdbx_description
1 polymer ?
#
loop_
_entity_poly.entity_id
_entity_poly.type
_entity_poly.pdbx_seq_one_letter_code
_entity_poly.pdbx_strand_id
1 'polypeptide(L)'
;MSEATFHNTLEDIRKPESRTGLAHGGRNAPNTNISAMKSIIDSNTNKNDKIEQVKSNLPLPDQPPVASDWNSFDQRNVNVGSGRLESAVSGENNSAFRDPATAASSARIDGEEFHKYTEPGPGVGRQGKDNLENLPRDARYR
;
A
#
# COMPACT_ATOMS: atom_id res chain seq x y z
N MET A 1 31.96 35.01 1.23
CA MET A 1 30.70 34.88 0.47
C MET A 1 29.86 36.07 0.86
N SER A 2 29.71 37.08 0.01
CA SER A 2 28.84 38.23 0.29
C SER A 2 27.40 37.75 0.26
N GLU A 3 26.69 37.89 1.38
CA GLU A 3 25.28 37.59 1.49
C GLU A 3 24.51 38.59 0.62
N ALA A 4 24.02 38.13 -0.54
CA ALA A 4 23.20 38.95 -1.42
C ALA A 4 21.81 39.07 -0.80
N THR A 5 21.64 39.98 0.16
CA THR A 5 20.35 40.34 0.73
C THR A 5 19.56 41.13 -0.31
N PHE A 6 18.71 40.44 -1.06
CA PHE A 6 17.68 41.10 -1.86
C PHE A 6 16.62 41.64 -0.90
N HIS A 7 16.35 42.96 -0.93
CA HIS A 7 15.31 43.61 -0.13
C HIS A 7 13.88 43.31 -0.63
N ASN A 8 13.65 42.12 -1.19
CA ASN A 8 12.36 41.68 -1.68
C ASN A 8 11.69 40.80 -0.63
N THR A 9 10.40 41.01 -0.41
CA THR A 9 9.61 40.17 0.49
C THR A 9 9.01 38.98 -0.27
N LEU A 10 8.47 38.00 0.47
CA LEU A 10 7.70 36.90 -0.13
C LEU A 10 6.49 37.42 -0.95
N GLU A 11 5.93 38.56 -0.55
CA GLU A 11 4.78 39.19 -1.23
C GLU A 11 5.17 39.73 -2.61
N ASP A 12 6.36 40.31 -2.74
CA ASP A 12 6.86 40.86 -4.00
C ASP A 12 7.10 39.77 -5.05
N ILE A 13 7.40 38.55 -4.59
CA ILE A 13 7.71 37.40 -5.44
C ILE A 13 6.44 36.60 -5.82
N ARG A 14 5.33 36.76 -5.10
CA ARG A 14 4.08 36.03 -5.36
C ARG A 14 3.52 36.24 -6.77
N LYS A 15 3.52 37.49 -7.25
CA LYS A 15 3.02 37.85 -8.58
C LYS A 15 3.89 37.29 -9.72
N PRO A 16 5.23 37.45 -9.70
CA PRO A 16 6.07 36.81 -10.70
C PRO A 16 6.03 35.28 -10.61
N GLU A 17 5.96 34.68 -9.42
CA GLU A 17 5.76 33.23 -9.24
C GLU A 17 4.50 32.73 -9.93
N SER A 18 3.36 33.40 -9.72
CA SER A 18 2.10 33.02 -10.36
C SER A 18 2.19 33.04 -11.88
N ARG A 19 2.86 34.06 -12.44
CA ARG A 19 3.07 34.19 -13.89
C ARG A 19 3.96 33.08 -14.44
N THR A 20 5.04 32.72 -13.75
CA THR A 20 5.91 31.62 -14.19
C THR A 20 5.29 30.25 -13.97
N GLY A 21 4.54 30.07 -12.88
CA GLY A 21 3.80 28.85 -12.59
C GLY A 21 2.76 28.54 -13.66
N LEU A 22 2.06 29.57 -14.18
CA LEU A 22 1.11 29.39 -15.29
C LEU A 22 1.79 28.81 -16.55
N ALA A 23 3.01 29.25 -16.86
CA ALA A 23 3.79 28.73 -17.98
C ALA A 23 4.34 27.31 -17.77
N HIS A 24 4.38 26.84 -16.52
CA HIS A 24 5.02 25.59 -16.10
C HIS A 24 4.04 24.62 -15.37
N GLY A 25 2.75 24.67 -15.70
CA GLY A 25 1.76 23.72 -15.19
C GLY A 25 1.52 23.82 -13.68
N GLY A 26 1.61 25.03 -13.13
CA GLY A 26 1.41 25.33 -11.71
C GLY A 26 2.65 25.13 -10.84
N ARG A 27 3.82 24.82 -11.43
CA ARG A 27 5.08 24.64 -10.69
C ARG A 27 6.10 25.69 -11.11
N ASN A 28 6.87 26.23 -10.16
CA ASN A 28 8.01 27.07 -10.50
C ASN A 28 9.18 26.15 -10.91
N ALA A 29 9.77 26.39 -12.08
CA ALA A 29 10.90 25.57 -12.55
C ALA A 29 12.15 25.83 -11.70
N PRO A 30 12.93 24.78 -11.33
CA PRO A 30 13.97 24.85 -10.30
C PRO A 30 15.12 25.81 -10.62
N ASN A 31 15.39 26.06 -11.90
CA ASN A 31 16.52 26.88 -12.35
C ASN A 31 16.11 28.31 -12.73
N THR A 32 14.97 28.80 -12.22
CA THR A 32 14.51 30.17 -12.49
C THR A 32 15.04 31.15 -11.46
N ASN A 33 15.23 32.41 -11.89
CA ASN A 33 15.63 33.50 -11.00
C ASN A 33 14.68 33.66 -9.81
N ILE A 34 13.40 33.34 -9.99
CA ILE A 34 12.36 33.38 -8.96
C ILE A 34 12.59 32.31 -7.89
N SER A 35 12.93 31.07 -8.29
CA SER A 35 13.30 30.00 -7.36
C SER A 35 14.57 30.33 -6.57
N ALA A 36 15.54 30.98 -7.20
CA ALA A 36 16.74 31.46 -6.53
C ALA A 36 16.42 32.55 -5.49
N MET A 37 15.59 33.54 -5.85
CA MET A 37 15.16 34.59 -4.92
C MET A 37 14.38 34.02 -3.73
N LYS A 38 13.47 33.07 -3.98
CA LYS A 38 12.72 32.39 -2.91
C LYS A 38 13.65 31.65 -1.94
N SER A 39 14.65 30.93 -2.47
CA SER A 39 15.63 30.21 -1.65
C SER A 39 16.42 31.16 -0.73
N ILE A 40 16.82 32.33 -1.24
CA ILE A 40 17.55 33.35 -0.47
C ILE A 40 16.66 33.95 0.63
N ILE A 41 15.36 34.15 0.38
CA ILE A 41 14.44 34.64 1.41
C ILE A 41 14.18 33.56 2.46
N ASP A 42 13.99 32.32 2.04
CA ASP A 42 13.79 31.18 2.94
C ASP A 42 15.04 30.89 3.79
N SER A 43 16.26 31.20 3.31
CA SER A 43 17.49 31.09 4.11
C SER A 43 17.65 32.21 5.13
N ASN A 44 17.13 33.41 4.85
CA ASN A 44 17.16 34.56 5.75
C ASN A 44 16.02 34.56 6.79
N THR A 45 15.01 33.71 6.61
CA THR A 45 13.89 33.61 7.56
C THR A 45 14.24 32.64 8.69
N ASN A 46 13.97 33.02 9.95
CA ASN A 46 14.16 32.11 11.08
C ASN A 46 13.11 30.99 11.04
N LYS A 47 13.52 29.82 10.54
CA LYS A 47 12.64 28.65 10.38
C LYS A 47 12.14 28.11 11.71
N ASN A 48 12.90 28.29 12.79
CA ASN A 48 12.52 27.80 14.12
C ASN A 48 11.29 28.54 14.65
N ASP A 49 11.27 29.88 14.52
CA ASP A 49 10.15 30.71 14.96
C ASP A 49 8.85 30.34 14.22
N LYS A 50 8.96 30.03 12.93
CA LYS A 50 7.81 29.59 12.11
C LYS A 50 7.29 28.21 12.54
N ILE A 51 8.18 27.29 12.92
CA ILE A 51 7.80 25.97 13.43
C ILE A 51 7.08 26.11 14.78
N GLU A 52 7.58 26.97 15.67
CA GLU A 52 6.95 27.21 16.98
C GLU A 52 5.56 27.83 16.83
N GLN A 53 5.40 28.80 15.93
CA GLN A 53 4.11 29.42 15.63
C GLN A 53 3.09 28.42 15.05
N VAL A 54 3.52 27.50 14.19
CA VAL A 54 2.61 26.48 13.64
C VAL A 54 2.26 25.44 14.72
N LYS A 55 3.24 25.06 15.54
CA LYS A 55 3.03 24.11 16.65
C LYS A 55 2.04 24.65 17.68
N SER A 56 2.08 25.95 17.97
CA SER A 56 1.13 26.58 18.91
C SER A 56 -0.27 26.75 18.35
N ASN A 57 -0.43 26.85 17.02
CA ASN A 57 -1.72 27.01 16.35
C ASN A 57 -2.33 25.69 15.85
N LEU A 58 -1.69 24.54 16.09
CA LEU A 58 -2.23 23.25 15.68
C LEU A 58 -3.42 22.91 16.61
N PRO A 59 -4.64 22.68 16.08
CA PRO A 59 -5.76 22.28 16.91
C PRO A 59 -5.41 20.98 17.64
N LEU A 60 -5.69 20.94 18.95
CA LEU A 60 -5.52 19.71 19.71
C LEU A 60 -6.45 18.65 19.09
N PRO A 61 -5.98 17.40 18.93
CA PRO A 61 -6.86 16.31 18.54
C PRO A 61 -8.06 16.22 19.49
N ASP A 62 -9.28 16.13 18.96
CA ASP A 62 -10.52 16.07 19.75
C ASP A 62 -10.55 14.86 20.70
N GLN A 63 -9.75 13.83 20.42
CA GLN A 63 -9.56 12.68 21.29
C GLN A 63 -8.10 12.64 21.74
N PRO A 64 -7.82 12.75 23.06
CA PRO A 64 -6.48 12.48 23.55
C PRO A 64 -6.08 11.05 23.14
N PRO A 65 -4.79 10.79 22.87
CA PRO A 65 -4.33 9.43 22.63
C PRO A 65 -4.69 8.59 23.85
N VAL A 66 -5.72 7.73 23.69
CA VAL A 66 -6.13 6.77 24.71
C VAL A 66 -4.94 5.84 24.91
N ALA A 67 -4.55 5.62 26.17
CA ALA A 67 -3.49 4.68 26.49
C ALA A 67 -3.84 3.34 25.83
N SER A 68 -2.89 2.73 25.12
CA SER A 68 -3.12 1.46 24.46
C SER A 68 -3.57 0.42 25.49
N ASP A 69 -4.84 0.04 25.44
CA ASP A 69 -5.34 -1.10 26.20
C ASP A 69 -4.60 -2.32 25.68
N TRP A 70 -3.73 -2.89 26.51
CA TRP A 70 -2.86 -4.04 26.20
C TRP A 70 -3.63 -5.27 25.67
N ASN A 71 -4.95 -5.30 25.82
CA ASN A 71 -5.84 -6.26 25.19
C ASN A 71 -5.88 -6.18 23.65
N SER A 72 -5.31 -5.13 23.04
CA SER A 72 -5.21 -4.93 21.59
C SER A 72 -4.11 -5.78 20.92
N PHE A 73 -3.30 -6.50 21.71
CA PHE A 73 -2.27 -7.42 21.20
C PHE A 73 -2.68 -8.90 21.30
N ASP A 74 -3.75 -9.22 22.04
CA ASP A 74 -4.24 -10.60 22.11
C ASP A 74 -5.07 -10.88 20.86
N GLN A 75 -4.50 -11.68 19.96
CA GLN A 75 -5.12 -12.16 18.73
C GLN A 75 -6.47 -12.85 18.94
N ARG A 76 -6.76 -13.32 20.17
CA ARG A 76 -8.06 -13.90 20.55
C ARG A 76 -9.14 -12.87 20.87
N ASN A 77 -8.74 -11.68 21.30
CA ASN A 77 -9.64 -10.64 21.83
C ASN A 77 -9.78 -9.43 20.89
N VAL A 78 -8.85 -9.27 19.93
CA VAL A 78 -9.04 -8.34 18.82
C VAL A 78 -10.07 -8.90 17.86
N ASN A 79 -11.26 -8.32 17.91
CA ASN A 79 -12.35 -8.55 16.98
C ASN A 79 -11.99 -7.97 15.60
N VAL A 80 -10.98 -8.54 14.93
CA VAL A 80 -10.84 -8.43 13.48
C VAL A 80 -11.94 -9.31 12.88
N GLY A 81 -12.97 -8.64 12.40
CA GLY A 81 -14.16 -9.25 11.83
C GLY A 81 -13.84 -10.25 10.71
N SER A 82 -14.79 -11.20 10.61
CA SER A 82 -15.14 -12.03 9.45
C SER A 82 -14.19 -13.10 8.89
N GLY A 83 -12.92 -13.19 9.27
CA GLY A 83 -12.01 -14.16 8.63
C GLY A 83 -12.13 -15.63 9.08
N ARG A 84 -12.82 -15.93 10.20
CA ARG A 84 -12.83 -17.30 10.79
C ARG A 84 -13.79 -18.27 10.09
N LEU A 85 -14.72 -17.77 9.28
CA LEU A 85 -15.68 -18.56 8.52
C LEU A 85 -15.77 -18.00 7.08
N GLU A 86 -14.62 -17.95 6.40
CA GLU A 86 -14.63 -17.80 4.95
C GLU A 86 -15.11 -19.14 4.37
N SER A 87 -16.25 -19.11 3.68
CA SER A 87 -16.82 -20.23 2.92
C SER A 87 -15.75 -21.05 2.21
N ALA A 88 -15.96 -22.37 2.08
CA ALA A 88 -15.02 -23.29 1.46
C ALA A 88 -14.47 -22.72 0.13
N VAL A 89 -13.20 -22.33 0.15
CA VAL A 89 -12.45 -21.93 -1.05
C VAL A 89 -12.19 -23.23 -1.82
N SER A 90 -13.14 -23.55 -2.69
CA SER A 90 -13.18 -24.73 -3.58
C SER A 90 -13.26 -26.10 -2.88
N GLY A 91 -14.49 -26.58 -2.66
CA GLY A 91 -14.76 -27.92 -2.14
C GLY A 91 -14.35 -28.06 -0.66
N GLU A 92 -15.16 -28.76 0.13
CA GLU A 92 -14.86 -29.00 1.54
C GLU A 92 -13.41 -29.52 1.77
N ASN A 93 -12.72 -28.96 2.78
CA ASN A 93 -11.55 -29.55 3.45
C ASN A 93 -10.31 -29.86 2.58
N ASN A 94 -9.85 -28.95 1.73
CA ASN A 94 -8.58 -29.12 1.02
C ASN A 94 -7.44 -28.27 1.60
N SER A 95 -6.26 -28.88 1.77
CA SER A 95 -5.00 -28.28 2.23
C SER A 95 -4.37 -27.30 1.21
N ALA A 96 -4.82 -27.32 -0.04
CA ALA A 96 -4.25 -26.60 -1.19
C ALA A 96 -3.91 -25.11 -0.98
N PHE A 97 -4.71 -24.40 -0.17
CA PHE A 97 -4.57 -22.94 -0.02
C PHE A 97 -4.14 -22.49 1.38
N ARG A 98 -4.31 -23.32 2.41
CA ARG A 98 -4.15 -22.90 3.80
C ARG A 98 -3.08 -23.65 4.57
N ASP A 99 -2.74 -24.86 4.15
CA ASP A 99 -1.74 -25.68 4.82
C ASP A 99 -0.37 -25.54 4.13
N PRO A 100 0.74 -25.78 4.84
CA PRO A 100 2.07 -25.77 4.25
C PRO A 100 2.19 -26.83 3.14
N ALA A 101 2.81 -26.45 2.01
CA ALA A 101 3.03 -27.32 0.86
C ALA A 101 4.05 -28.43 1.19
N THR A 102 3.57 -29.49 1.83
CA THR A 102 4.38 -30.63 2.28
C THR A 102 4.37 -31.78 1.28
N ALA A 103 3.44 -31.76 0.32
CA ALA A 103 3.32 -32.77 -0.74
C ALA A 103 4.02 -32.38 -2.05
N ALA A 104 4.22 -33.38 -2.91
CA ALA A 104 4.68 -33.13 -4.28
C ALA A 104 3.57 -32.51 -5.15
N SER A 105 3.93 -31.73 -6.17
CA SER A 105 2.95 -31.06 -7.00
C SER A 105 2.17 -32.04 -7.90
N SER A 106 0.84 -32.03 -7.80
CA SER A 106 -0.06 -32.83 -8.66
C SER A 106 0.01 -32.43 -10.15
N ALA A 107 0.55 -31.25 -10.47
CA ALA A 107 0.82 -30.84 -11.84
C ALA A 107 2.03 -31.57 -12.48
N ARG A 108 2.86 -32.24 -11.67
CA ARG A 108 4.09 -32.91 -12.14
C ARG A 108 4.05 -34.43 -11.99
N ILE A 109 3.30 -34.92 -11.01
CA ILE A 109 3.23 -36.33 -10.65
C ILE A 109 1.75 -36.67 -10.48
N ASP A 110 1.29 -37.71 -11.16
CA ASP A 110 -0.02 -38.29 -10.91
C ASP A 110 0.02 -39.07 -9.58
N GLY A 111 -0.67 -38.56 -8.57
CA GLY A 111 -0.73 -39.20 -7.26
C GLY A 111 -1.44 -40.55 -7.26
N GLU A 112 -2.39 -40.77 -8.16
CA GLU A 112 -3.16 -42.01 -8.27
C GLU A 112 -2.34 -43.09 -8.97
N GLU A 113 -1.72 -42.76 -10.12
CA GLU A 113 -0.86 -43.68 -10.87
C GLU A 113 0.38 -44.09 -10.06
N PHE A 114 1.03 -43.14 -9.38
CA PHE A 114 2.28 -43.39 -8.67
C PHE A 114 2.10 -43.69 -7.17
N HIS A 115 0.85 -43.75 -6.67
CA HIS A 115 0.53 -43.92 -5.25
C HIS A 115 1.31 -42.96 -4.33
N LYS A 116 1.45 -41.71 -4.77
CA LYS A 116 2.16 -40.65 -4.03
C LYS A 116 1.18 -39.60 -3.55
N TYR A 117 1.39 -39.13 -2.31
CA TYR A 117 0.67 -37.97 -1.82
C TYR A 117 1.08 -36.73 -2.62
N THR A 118 0.12 -36.12 -3.31
CA THR A 118 0.33 -34.93 -4.14
C THR A 118 -0.69 -33.85 -3.80
N GLU A 119 -0.26 -32.60 -3.87
CA GLU A 119 -1.11 -31.42 -3.65
C GLU A 119 -0.99 -30.43 -4.83
N PRO A 120 -2.05 -29.69 -5.14
CA PRO A 120 -3.41 -29.87 -4.62
C PRO A 120 -4.05 -31.17 -5.11
N GLY A 121 -4.85 -31.83 -4.25
CA GLY A 121 -5.63 -33.02 -4.64
C GLY A 121 -6.72 -32.73 -5.69
N PRO A 122 -7.43 -33.75 -6.21
CA PRO A 122 -8.53 -33.54 -7.15
C PRO A 122 -9.64 -32.68 -6.54
N GLY A 123 -10.41 -31.99 -7.38
CA GLY A 123 -11.56 -31.19 -6.93
C GLY A 123 -11.24 -29.77 -6.44
N VAL A 124 -10.04 -29.24 -6.71
CA VAL A 124 -9.70 -27.84 -6.40
C VAL A 124 -10.08 -26.86 -7.51
N GLY A 125 -10.34 -25.60 -7.14
CA GLY A 125 -10.59 -24.51 -8.08
C GLY A 125 -11.72 -24.83 -9.07
N ARG A 126 -11.45 -24.69 -10.38
CA ARG A 126 -12.41 -24.99 -11.44
C ARG A 126 -12.72 -26.48 -11.58
N GLN A 127 -11.78 -27.36 -11.22
CA GLN A 127 -12.00 -28.80 -11.36
C GLN A 127 -13.16 -29.26 -10.48
N GLY A 128 -13.19 -28.84 -9.22
CA GLY A 128 -14.31 -29.13 -8.31
C GLY A 128 -15.56 -28.29 -8.57
N LYS A 129 -15.42 -27.05 -9.06
CA LYS A 129 -16.58 -26.19 -9.38
C LYS A 129 -17.35 -26.67 -10.61
N ASP A 130 -16.61 -27.07 -11.64
CA ASP A 130 -17.15 -27.37 -12.97
C ASP A 130 -17.24 -28.91 -13.21
N ASN A 131 -17.02 -29.73 -12.17
CA ASN A 131 -17.03 -31.20 -12.20
C ASN A 131 -16.17 -31.80 -13.33
N LEU A 132 -14.95 -31.29 -13.50
CA LEU A 132 -14.03 -31.64 -14.59
C LEU A 132 -13.18 -32.88 -14.27
N GLU A 133 -13.71 -33.84 -13.50
CA GLU A 133 -13.00 -35.07 -13.13
C GLU A 133 -12.77 -36.00 -14.33
N ASN A 134 -13.52 -35.81 -15.40
CA ASN A 134 -13.49 -36.65 -16.58
C ASN A 134 -12.73 -36.00 -17.73
N LEU A 135 -12.05 -36.82 -18.53
CA LEU A 135 -11.48 -36.37 -19.80
C LEU A 135 -12.57 -35.69 -20.66
N PRO A 136 -12.24 -34.55 -21.29
CA PRO A 136 -13.09 -33.92 -22.29
C PRO A 136 -13.58 -34.92 -23.34
N ARG A 137 -14.80 -34.72 -23.85
CA ARG A 137 -15.48 -35.68 -24.74
C ARG A 137 -14.66 -35.97 -26.01
N ASP A 138 -13.93 -34.99 -26.51
CA ASP A 138 -13.01 -35.05 -27.64
C ASP A 138 -11.72 -35.84 -27.36
N ALA A 139 -11.33 -36.00 -26.09
CA ALA A 139 -10.16 -36.79 -25.68
C ALA A 139 -10.50 -38.26 -25.35
N ARG A 140 -11.78 -38.62 -25.21
CA ARG A 140 -12.23 -39.99 -24.86
C ARG A 140 -12.20 -40.97 -26.03
N TYR A 141 -12.19 -40.48 -27.27
CA TYR A 141 -12.16 -41.32 -28.46
C TYR A 141 -10.83 -41.14 -29.17
N ARG A 142 -9.86 -41.99 -28.83
CA ARG A 142 -8.68 -42.29 -29.66
C ARG A 142 -8.66 -43.78 -29.94
#